data_AF-A0A3M2LKF3-F1
#
_entry.id   AF-A0A3M2LKF3-F1
#
_cell.length_a   1.000
_cell.length_b   1.000
_cell.length_c   1.000
_cell.angle_alpha   90.00
_cell.angle_beta   90.00
_cell.angle_gamma   90.00
#
_symmetry.space_group_name_H-M   'P 1'
#
loop_
_entity.id
_entity.type
_entity.pdbx_description
1 polymer ?
#
loop_
_entity_poly.entity_id
_entity_poly.type
_entity_poly.pdbx_seq_one_letter_code
_entity_poly.pdbx_strand_id
1 'polypeptide(L)'
;MSTTVPTREIRAVYTEETVTVYQAYGPGIGLPAARDGRFPGGWKRDRMTWIKPSFRWMMYRCGWGTKPGQETVLAVEMSRAGLAWALRHAALSHFDPAVHADRDAWRAALRAAPTRVQWDPERDLRLRPLGHRSLQLGLAGEAVARYADEWIVGIRDVTPLAHEVHALVRAGDLDRAAALLPPERPYPVAELDLSHLTPPAAAGGSAAHTSASVASPARASRRANGVAAAQDCGEQAWG
;
A
#
# COMPACT_ATOMS: atom_id res chain seq x y z
N MET A 1 21.52 -16.80 4.47
CA MET A 1 20.82 -16.09 5.55
C MET A 1 19.48 -15.64 5.01
N SER A 2 18.37 -16.17 5.52
CA SER A 2 17.03 -15.75 5.08
C SER A 2 16.70 -14.42 5.75
N THR A 3 16.92 -13.31 5.06
CA THR A 3 16.55 -11.98 5.56
C THR A 3 15.03 -11.92 5.61
N THR A 4 14.45 -11.96 6.82
CA THR A 4 13.01 -11.77 7.01
C THR A 4 12.62 -10.37 6.59
N VAL A 5 11.64 -10.26 5.69
CA VAL A 5 11.08 -8.97 5.24
C VAL A 5 10.49 -8.22 6.45
N PRO A 6 10.84 -6.94 6.67
CA PRO A 6 10.26 -6.15 7.76
C PRO A 6 8.73 -6.07 7.68
N THR A 7 8.06 -5.95 8.83
CA THR A 7 6.58 -5.90 8.87
C THR A 7 6.00 -4.73 8.10
N ARG A 8 6.68 -3.58 8.06
CA ARG A 8 6.30 -2.39 7.28
C ARG A 8 7.51 -1.98 6.44
N GLU A 9 7.47 -2.24 5.14
CA GLU A 9 8.54 -1.89 4.21
C GLU A 9 7.93 -1.28 2.94
N ILE A 10 8.45 -0.14 2.49
CA ILE A 10 8.09 0.40 1.17
C ILE A 10 8.95 -0.33 0.16
N ARG A 11 8.32 -1.01 -0.79
CA ARG A 11 8.97 -1.61 -1.95
C ARG A 11 8.42 -0.97 -3.20
N ALA A 12 9.30 -0.61 -4.13
CA ALA A 12 8.93 0.13 -5.32
C ALA A 12 9.90 -0.15 -6.46
N VAL A 13 9.47 0.17 -7.69
CA VAL A 13 10.39 0.41 -8.80
C VAL A 13 10.81 1.88 -8.76
N TYR A 14 12.11 2.15 -8.76
CA TYR A 14 12.64 3.52 -8.69
C TYR A 14 13.97 3.65 -9.43
N THR A 15 14.32 4.89 -9.78
CA THR A 15 15.62 5.32 -10.30
C THR A 15 16.31 6.21 -9.26
N GLU A 16 17.38 6.91 -9.65
CA GLU A 16 17.98 7.94 -8.80
C GLU A 16 17.03 9.11 -8.54
N GLU A 17 16.13 9.43 -9.47
CA GLU A 17 15.30 10.64 -9.44
C GLU A 17 13.80 10.34 -9.26
N THR A 18 13.33 9.18 -9.69
CA THR A 18 11.91 8.84 -9.81
C THR A 18 11.52 7.58 -9.06
N VAL A 19 10.24 7.45 -8.76
CA VAL A 19 9.60 6.28 -8.16
C VAL A 19 8.29 6.00 -8.87
N THR A 20 7.99 4.72 -9.11
CA THR A 20 6.71 4.29 -9.68
C THR A 20 5.71 4.01 -8.58
N VAL A 21 4.51 4.55 -8.75
CA VAL A 21 3.32 4.23 -7.96
C VAL A 21 2.17 3.85 -8.88
N TYR A 22 1.30 2.98 -8.40
CA TYR A 22 0.19 2.46 -9.17
C TYR A 22 -1.13 3.13 -8.77
N GLN A 23 -1.99 3.35 -9.76
CA GLN A 23 -3.40 3.71 -9.60
C GLN A 23 -4.27 2.91 -10.58
N ALA A 24 -5.57 2.82 -10.33
CA ALA A 24 -6.52 2.23 -11.27
C ALA A 24 -7.75 3.12 -11.40
N TYR A 25 -8.24 3.25 -12.63
CA TYR A 25 -9.38 4.10 -12.98
C TYR A 25 -10.20 3.46 -14.09
N GLY A 26 -11.42 3.95 -14.30
CA GLY A 26 -12.19 3.60 -15.48
C GLY A 26 -11.55 4.12 -16.77
N PRO A 27 -11.87 3.53 -17.94
CA PRO A 27 -11.23 3.86 -19.21
C PRO A 27 -11.30 5.35 -19.59
N GLY A 28 -12.38 6.04 -19.20
CA GLY A 28 -12.54 7.47 -19.44
C GLY A 28 -11.57 8.38 -18.69
N ILE A 29 -10.90 7.90 -17.64
CA ILE A 29 -9.83 8.61 -16.94
C ILE A 29 -8.47 7.98 -17.25
N GLY A 30 -8.38 6.65 -17.18
CA GLY A 30 -7.11 5.93 -17.28
C GLY A 30 -6.45 6.06 -18.65
N LEU A 31 -7.20 5.84 -19.73
CA LEU A 31 -6.64 5.87 -21.09
C LEU A 31 -6.15 7.27 -21.49
N PRO A 32 -6.92 8.36 -21.28
CA PRO A 32 -6.40 9.71 -21.52
C PRO A 32 -5.19 10.04 -20.65
N ALA A 33 -5.17 9.60 -19.38
CA ALA A 33 -4.05 9.87 -18.48
C ALA A 33 -2.74 9.25 -18.99
N ALA A 34 -2.79 7.98 -19.44
CA ALA A 34 -1.63 7.32 -20.02
C ALA A 34 -1.20 7.94 -21.36
N ARG A 35 -2.16 8.32 -22.22
CA ARG A 35 -1.87 8.96 -23.50
C ARG A 35 -1.21 10.33 -23.35
N ASP A 36 -1.73 11.14 -22.43
CA ASP A 36 -1.37 12.57 -22.31
C ASP A 36 -0.31 12.84 -21.24
N GLY A 37 0.10 11.81 -20.49
CA GLY A 37 1.06 11.91 -19.39
C GLY A 37 0.54 12.69 -18.18
N ARG A 38 -0.77 13.00 -18.12
CA ARG A 38 -1.39 13.80 -17.04
C ARG A 38 -2.86 13.45 -16.89
N PHE A 39 -3.41 13.61 -15.69
CA PHE A 39 -4.84 13.37 -15.45
C PHE A 39 -5.74 14.34 -16.24
N PRO A 40 -6.83 13.86 -16.87
CA PRO A 40 -7.75 14.70 -17.63
C PRO A 40 -8.59 15.59 -16.70
N GLY A 41 -9.24 16.63 -17.26
CA GLY A 41 -10.09 17.55 -16.48
C GLY A 41 -11.27 16.90 -15.75
N GLY A 42 -11.70 15.71 -16.17
CA GLY A 42 -12.72 14.90 -15.48
C GLY A 42 -12.21 14.18 -14.23
N TRP A 43 -10.90 14.19 -13.96
CA TRP A 43 -10.32 13.61 -12.75
C TRP A 43 -10.53 14.54 -11.55
N LYS A 44 -11.13 13.99 -10.48
CA LYS A 44 -11.56 14.73 -9.30
C LYS A 44 -10.39 15.02 -8.36
N ARG A 45 -9.95 16.29 -8.33
CA ARG A 45 -8.86 16.80 -7.48
C ARG A 45 -9.27 17.09 -6.03
N ASP A 46 -10.56 17.24 -5.78
CA ASP A 46 -11.17 17.54 -4.48
C ASP A 46 -11.25 16.33 -3.55
N ARG A 47 -11.10 15.11 -4.09
CA ARG A 47 -11.12 13.87 -3.32
C ARG A 47 -9.71 13.39 -2.97
N MET A 48 -9.62 12.65 -1.87
CA MET A 48 -8.42 11.90 -1.52
C MET A 48 -8.03 10.97 -2.67
N THR A 49 -6.79 11.09 -3.14
CA THR A 49 -6.20 10.24 -4.17
C THR A 49 -5.25 9.24 -3.51
N TRP A 50 -5.44 7.94 -3.77
CA TRP A 50 -4.62 6.90 -3.15
C TRP A 50 -3.65 6.27 -4.15
N ILE A 51 -2.35 6.43 -3.90
CA ILE A 51 -1.27 5.83 -4.68
C ILE A 51 -0.64 4.65 -3.92
N LYS A 52 -0.19 3.62 -4.64
CA LYS A 52 0.48 2.44 -4.03
C LYS A 52 1.78 2.11 -4.75
N PRO A 53 2.93 2.05 -4.07
CA PRO A 53 4.16 1.56 -4.70
C PRO A 53 4.13 0.08 -5.09
N SER A 54 3.27 -0.73 -4.44
CA SER A 54 3.15 -2.17 -4.72
C SER A 54 2.14 -2.47 -5.84
N PHE A 55 2.62 -3.14 -6.89
CA PHE A 55 1.85 -3.63 -8.02
C PHE A 55 0.86 -4.70 -7.58
N ARG A 56 1.29 -5.68 -6.79
CA ARG A 56 0.41 -6.79 -6.34
C ARG A 56 -0.69 -6.27 -5.43
N TRP A 57 -0.37 -5.30 -4.58
CA TRP A 57 -1.38 -4.61 -3.80
C TRP A 57 -2.39 -3.89 -4.70
N MET A 58 -1.92 -3.20 -5.75
CA MET A 58 -2.83 -2.63 -6.75
C MET A 58 -3.70 -3.69 -7.42
N MET A 59 -3.13 -4.84 -7.82
CA MET A 59 -3.87 -5.91 -8.48
C MET A 59 -4.96 -6.49 -7.59
N TYR A 60 -4.71 -6.60 -6.27
CA TYR A 60 -5.74 -6.92 -5.30
C TYR A 60 -6.85 -5.86 -5.26
N ARG A 61 -6.49 -4.58 -5.27
CA ARG A 61 -7.45 -3.48 -5.22
C ARG A 61 -8.34 -3.41 -6.45
N CYS A 62 -7.77 -3.46 -7.66
CA CYS A 62 -8.51 -3.37 -8.92
C CYS A 62 -9.00 -4.72 -9.45
N GLY A 63 -8.68 -5.83 -8.78
CA GLY A 63 -9.00 -7.18 -9.26
C GLY A 63 -8.34 -7.48 -10.61
N TRP A 64 -7.04 -7.19 -10.75
CA TRP A 64 -6.32 -7.33 -12.02
C TRP A 64 -6.90 -6.50 -13.18
N GLY A 65 -7.52 -5.35 -12.90
CA GLY A 65 -8.16 -4.52 -13.91
C GLY A 65 -9.55 -5.01 -14.35
N THR A 66 -10.21 -5.89 -13.59
CA THR A 66 -11.54 -6.40 -13.95
C THR A 66 -12.67 -5.78 -13.13
N LYS A 67 -12.38 -4.97 -12.11
CA LYS A 67 -13.42 -4.32 -11.29
C LYS A 67 -14.00 -3.10 -12.02
N PRO A 68 -15.34 -2.90 -12.00
CA PRO A 68 -15.97 -1.72 -12.58
C PRO A 68 -15.38 -0.41 -12.05
N GLY A 69 -15.04 0.51 -12.94
CA GLY A 69 -14.41 1.80 -12.62
C GLY A 69 -12.92 1.74 -12.26
N GLN A 70 -12.28 0.59 -12.41
CA GLN A 70 -10.84 0.36 -12.18
C GLN A 70 -10.21 -0.53 -13.27
N GLU A 71 -10.75 -0.46 -14.49
CA GLU A 71 -10.37 -1.32 -15.61
C GLU A 71 -9.02 -0.95 -16.23
N THR A 72 -8.57 0.28 -16.06
CA THR A 72 -7.26 0.75 -16.55
C THR A 72 -6.29 0.91 -15.40
N VAL A 73 -5.21 0.13 -15.43
CA VAL A 73 -4.13 0.17 -14.44
C VAL A 73 -3.01 1.08 -14.93
N LEU A 74 -2.69 2.09 -14.13
CA LEU A 74 -1.65 3.06 -14.43
C LEU A 74 -0.41 2.81 -13.58
N ALA A 75 0.75 2.74 -14.22
CA ALA A 75 2.04 2.98 -13.59
C ALA A 75 2.36 4.46 -13.73
N VAL A 76 2.30 5.20 -12.63
CA VAL A 76 2.63 6.63 -12.57
C VAL A 76 4.05 6.76 -12.04
N GLU A 77 4.91 7.34 -12.85
CA GLU A 77 6.24 7.73 -12.44
C GLU A 77 6.20 9.15 -11.87
N MET A 78 6.71 9.31 -10.65
CA MET A 78 6.76 10.60 -9.97
C MET A 78 8.13 10.86 -9.35
N SER A 79 8.44 12.12 -9.06
CA SER A 79 9.71 12.49 -8.43
C SER A 79 9.84 11.88 -7.03
N ARG A 80 11.05 11.42 -6.69
CA ARG A 80 11.37 10.93 -5.34
C ARG A 80 11.24 12.03 -4.29
N ALA A 81 11.54 13.27 -4.67
CA ALA A 81 11.33 14.45 -3.83
C ALA A 81 9.85 14.63 -3.46
N GLY A 82 8.93 14.42 -4.42
CA GLY A 82 7.49 14.46 -4.19
C GLY A 82 7.03 13.37 -3.23
N LEU A 83 7.47 12.11 -3.41
CA LEU A 83 7.15 11.03 -2.48
C LEU A 83 7.72 11.30 -1.07
N ALA A 84 8.96 11.78 -0.97
CA ALA A 84 9.59 12.13 0.29
C ALA A 84 8.85 13.27 1.01
N TRP A 85 8.42 14.29 0.27
CA TRP A 85 7.57 15.35 0.81
C TRP A 85 6.26 14.77 1.34
N ALA A 86 5.57 13.94 0.56
CA ALA A 86 4.31 13.35 0.97
C ALA A 86 4.46 12.51 2.26
N LEU A 87 5.47 11.66 2.36
CA LEU A 87 5.72 10.87 3.56
C LEU A 87 6.02 11.73 4.81
N ARG A 88 6.78 12.82 4.67
CA ARG A 88 7.04 13.75 5.77
C ARG A 88 5.79 14.50 6.25
N HIS A 89 4.83 14.73 5.36
CA HIS A 89 3.59 15.46 5.65
C HIS A 89 2.40 14.51 5.88
N ALA A 90 2.67 13.27 6.26
CA ALA A 90 1.64 12.25 6.48
C ALA A 90 1.27 12.08 7.95
N ALA A 91 0.04 11.61 8.16
CA ALA A 91 -0.39 11.00 9.40
C ALA A 91 -0.88 9.57 9.13
N LEU A 92 -0.79 8.68 10.11
CA LEU A 92 -1.37 7.34 10.01
C LEU A 92 -2.91 7.44 9.91
N SER A 93 -3.50 6.69 8.97
CA SER A 93 -4.95 6.65 8.76
C SER A 93 -5.73 6.02 9.91
N HIS A 94 -5.06 5.36 10.84
CA HIS A 94 -5.61 4.73 12.03
C HIS A 94 -4.78 5.06 13.26
N PHE A 95 -5.43 5.04 14.43
CA PHE A 95 -4.74 5.14 15.70
C PHE A 95 -3.89 3.88 15.94
N ASP A 96 -2.60 4.10 16.16
CA ASP A 96 -1.63 3.09 16.56
C ASP A 96 -1.01 3.50 17.91
N PRO A 97 -1.26 2.77 19.02
CA PRO A 97 -0.75 3.14 20.34
C PRO A 97 0.77 3.00 20.46
N ALA A 98 1.44 2.32 19.51
CA ALA A 98 2.90 2.25 19.46
C ALA A 98 3.54 3.47 18.79
N VAL A 99 2.73 4.34 18.15
CA VAL A 99 3.19 5.54 17.43
C VAL A 99 2.61 6.82 18.06
N HIS A 100 1.36 6.78 18.51
CA HIS A 100 0.66 7.95 19.02
C HIS A 100 0.51 7.90 20.53
N ALA A 101 0.75 9.04 21.19
CA ALA A 101 0.56 9.19 22.63
C ALA A 101 -0.91 8.99 23.04
N ASP A 102 -1.83 9.61 22.29
CA ASP A 102 -3.27 9.51 22.55
C ASP A 102 -4.10 9.75 21.27
N ARG A 103 -5.42 9.49 21.38
CA ARG A 103 -6.36 9.59 20.25
C ARG A 103 -6.62 11.03 19.81
N ASP A 104 -6.49 12.02 20.68
CA ASP A 104 -6.82 13.41 20.35
C ASP A 104 -5.66 14.08 19.62
N ALA A 105 -4.41 13.82 20.04
CA ALA A 105 -3.20 14.17 19.31
C ALA A 105 -3.19 13.53 17.92
N TRP A 106 -3.53 12.23 17.81
CA TRP A 106 -3.66 11.56 16.52
C TRP A 106 -4.72 12.22 15.63
N ARG A 107 -5.93 12.50 16.16
CA ARG A 107 -6.99 13.16 15.39
C ARG A 107 -6.60 14.57 14.92
N ALA A 108 -5.88 15.32 15.75
CA ALA A 108 -5.37 16.64 15.39
C ALA A 108 -4.34 16.55 14.26
N ALA A 109 -3.35 15.65 14.39
CA ALA A 109 -2.35 15.38 13.35
C ALA A 109 -3.00 14.90 12.04
N LEU A 110 -3.99 14.00 12.15
CA LEU A 110 -4.79 13.55 11.03
C LEU A 110 -5.44 14.75 10.35
N ARG A 111 -6.25 15.56 11.03
CA ARG A 111 -6.90 16.74 10.40
C ARG A 111 -5.92 17.70 9.72
N ALA A 112 -4.74 17.92 10.30
CA ALA A 112 -3.76 18.87 9.78
C ALA A 112 -2.95 18.32 8.58
N ALA A 113 -2.67 17.02 8.55
CA ALA A 113 -1.80 16.44 7.52
C ALA A 113 -2.51 16.38 6.15
N PRO A 114 -1.89 16.87 5.06
CA PRO A 114 -2.43 16.77 3.70
C PRO A 114 -2.28 15.36 3.11
N THR A 115 -1.57 14.45 3.80
CA THR A 115 -1.41 13.07 3.34
C THR A 115 -1.69 12.04 4.43
N ARG A 116 -1.94 10.80 4.00
CA ARG A 116 -2.35 9.68 4.84
C ARG A 116 -1.51 8.45 4.52
N VAL A 117 -0.94 7.82 5.55
CA VAL A 117 -0.32 6.51 5.40
C VAL A 117 -1.25 5.44 5.96
N GLN A 118 -1.47 4.41 5.16
CA GLN A 118 -2.07 3.16 5.58
C GLN A 118 -1.13 2.01 5.24
N TRP A 119 -0.94 1.12 6.22
CA TRP A 119 -0.15 -0.10 6.07
C TRP A 119 -1.10 -1.28 5.93
N ASP A 120 -1.32 -1.74 4.71
CA ASP A 120 -2.19 -2.87 4.43
C ASP A 120 -1.35 -4.13 4.20
N PRO A 121 -1.87 -5.34 4.47
CA PRO A 121 -1.08 -6.55 4.22
C PRO A 121 -0.66 -6.60 2.75
N GLU A 122 0.56 -7.01 2.45
CA GLU A 122 1.00 -7.27 1.08
C GLU A 122 0.28 -8.53 0.54
N ARG A 123 0.39 -8.77 -0.76
CA ARG A 123 -0.28 -9.82 -1.50
C ARG A 123 0.73 -10.69 -2.24
N ASP A 124 0.49 -11.99 -2.27
CA ASP A 124 1.17 -12.88 -3.20
C ASP A 124 0.53 -12.83 -4.61
N LEU A 125 1.06 -13.62 -5.55
CA LEU A 125 0.51 -13.73 -6.90
C LEU A 125 -0.94 -14.22 -6.96
N ARG A 126 -1.40 -14.95 -5.93
CA ARG A 126 -2.79 -15.41 -5.80
C ARG A 126 -3.64 -14.43 -5.00
N LEU A 127 -3.12 -13.23 -4.72
CA LEU A 127 -3.74 -12.19 -3.93
C LEU A 127 -4.07 -12.61 -2.48
N ARG A 128 -3.36 -13.60 -1.93
CA ARG A 128 -3.45 -13.97 -0.51
C ARG A 128 -2.58 -13.03 0.33
N PRO A 129 -2.99 -12.69 1.56
CA PRO A 129 -2.21 -11.80 2.42
C PRO A 129 -0.87 -12.42 2.83
N LEU A 130 0.18 -11.60 2.86
CA LEU A 130 1.51 -11.96 3.37
C LEU A 130 1.73 -11.43 4.79
N GLY A 131 2.78 -11.92 5.46
CA GLY A 131 3.15 -11.52 6.84
C GLY A 131 3.79 -10.14 6.99
N HIS A 132 3.95 -9.39 5.89
CA HIS A 132 4.42 -8.01 5.86
C HIS A 132 3.37 -7.11 5.19
N ARG A 133 3.54 -5.79 5.36
CA ARG A 133 2.61 -4.76 4.91
C ARG A 133 3.25 -3.84 3.90
N SER A 134 2.42 -3.37 2.99
CA SER A 134 2.77 -2.43 1.93
C SER A 134 2.05 -1.10 2.11
N LEU A 135 2.68 -0.06 1.59
CA LEU A 135 2.18 1.30 1.69
C LEU A 135 0.97 1.54 0.79
N GLN A 136 -0.07 2.13 1.37
CA GLN A 136 -1.05 2.93 0.67
C GLN A 136 -0.91 4.39 1.13
N LEU A 137 -0.67 5.31 0.18
CA LEU A 137 -0.47 6.72 0.46
C LEU A 137 -1.62 7.53 -0.11
N GLY A 138 -2.40 8.16 0.76
CA GLY A 138 -3.48 9.06 0.42
C GLY A 138 -2.97 10.50 0.32
N LEU A 139 -3.38 11.21 -0.72
CA LEU A 139 -3.07 12.61 -0.98
C LEU A 139 -4.37 13.42 -0.96
N ALA A 140 -4.41 14.54 -0.23
CA ALA A 140 -5.54 15.48 -0.21
C ALA A 140 -5.04 16.93 -0.28
N GLY A 141 -5.93 17.86 -0.65
CA GLY A 141 -5.64 19.29 -0.68
C GLY A 141 -4.41 19.62 -1.52
N GLU A 142 -3.44 20.34 -0.93
CA GLU A 142 -2.21 20.73 -1.62
C GLU A 142 -1.41 19.53 -2.16
N ALA A 143 -1.47 18.37 -1.51
CA ALA A 143 -0.72 17.20 -1.95
C ALA A 143 -1.24 16.65 -3.27
N VAL A 144 -2.55 16.73 -3.52
CA VAL A 144 -3.16 16.30 -4.80
C VAL A 144 -2.77 17.26 -5.92
N ALA A 145 -2.79 18.58 -5.64
CA ALA A 145 -2.40 19.59 -6.61
C ALA A 145 -0.93 19.41 -7.03
N ARG A 146 -0.01 19.37 -6.05
CA ARG A 146 1.41 19.15 -6.32
C ARG A 146 1.67 17.82 -7.01
N TYR A 147 0.97 16.74 -6.62
CA TYR A 147 1.08 15.47 -7.31
C TYR A 147 0.73 15.57 -8.78
N ALA A 148 -0.43 16.15 -9.09
CA ALA A 148 -0.93 16.23 -10.46
C ALA A 148 -0.15 17.19 -11.35
N ASP A 149 0.35 18.29 -10.78
CA ASP A 149 0.89 19.43 -11.55
C ASP A 149 2.42 19.53 -11.48
N GLU A 150 3.08 18.93 -10.47
CA GLU A 150 4.53 19.08 -10.24
C GLU A 150 5.29 17.75 -10.16
N TRP A 151 4.72 16.72 -9.52
CA TRP A 151 5.50 15.52 -9.17
C TRP A 151 5.46 14.45 -10.25
N ILE A 152 4.39 14.34 -11.03
CA ILE A 152 4.27 13.34 -12.10
C ILE A 152 5.21 13.70 -13.25
N VAL A 153 6.04 12.73 -13.64
CA VAL A 153 6.93 12.84 -14.80
C VAL A 153 6.48 11.96 -15.96
N GLY A 154 5.65 10.94 -15.69
CA GLY A 154 5.11 10.07 -16.72
C GLY A 154 3.99 9.16 -16.22
N ILE A 155 3.12 8.73 -17.13
CA ILE A 155 2.03 7.79 -16.86
C ILE A 155 2.03 6.74 -17.97
N ARG A 156 2.07 5.46 -17.60
CA ARG A 156 1.96 4.34 -18.54
C ARG A 156 0.75 3.49 -18.21
N ASP A 157 0.03 3.08 -19.25
CA ASP A 157 -0.97 2.03 -19.15
C ASP A 157 -0.27 0.67 -19.03
N VAL A 158 -0.43 0.02 -17.87
CA VAL A 158 0.10 -1.31 -17.59
C VAL A 158 -1.01 -2.36 -17.47
N THR A 159 -2.20 -2.05 -17.98
CA THR A 159 -3.32 -3.00 -18.10
C THR A 159 -2.93 -4.26 -18.88
N PRO A 160 -2.18 -4.18 -20.01
CA PRO A 160 -1.72 -5.40 -20.69
C PRO A 160 -0.86 -6.30 -19.81
N LEU A 161 0.06 -5.72 -19.03
CA LEU A 161 0.89 -6.45 -18.07
C LEU A 161 0.03 -7.10 -16.98
N ALA A 162 -0.93 -6.36 -16.41
CA ALA A 162 -1.85 -6.88 -15.40
C ALA A 162 -2.62 -8.11 -15.92
N HIS A 163 -3.15 -8.03 -17.14
CA HIS A 163 -3.87 -9.13 -17.77
C HIS A 163 -2.98 -10.33 -18.09
N GLU A 164 -1.75 -10.11 -18.57
CA GLU A 164 -0.81 -11.19 -18.86
C GLU A 164 -0.41 -11.95 -17.58
N VAL A 165 -0.03 -11.24 -16.52
CA VAL A 165 0.30 -11.85 -15.23
C VAL A 165 -0.92 -12.60 -14.67
N HIS A 166 -2.11 -12.01 -14.73
CA HIS A 166 -3.32 -12.67 -14.27
C HIS A 166 -3.64 -13.95 -15.05
N ALA A 167 -3.46 -13.95 -16.37
CA ALA A 167 -3.67 -15.12 -17.21
C ALA A 167 -2.72 -16.27 -16.82
N LEU A 168 -1.44 -15.96 -16.58
CA LEU A 168 -0.45 -16.93 -16.11
C LEU A 168 -0.78 -17.49 -14.73
N VAL A 169 -1.20 -16.63 -13.79
CA VAL A 169 -1.66 -17.05 -12.46
C VAL A 169 -2.86 -18.00 -12.56
N ARG A 170 -3.83 -17.71 -13.43
CA ARG A 170 -5.00 -18.57 -13.67
C ARG A 170 -4.63 -19.91 -14.32
N ALA A 171 -3.60 -19.91 -15.18
CA ALA A 171 -3.06 -21.12 -15.78
C ALA A 171 -2.18 -21.94 -14.81
N GLY A 172 -1.84 -21.39 -13.64
CA GLY A 172 -0.96 -22.03 -12.65
C GLY A 172 0.53 -21.86 -12.92
N ASP A 173 0.91 -21.13 -13.96
CA ASP A 173 2.31 -20.83 -14.31
C ASP A 173 2.83 -19.65 -13.47
N LEU A 174 3.07 -19.93 -12.19
CA LEU A 174 3.48 -18.91 -11.21
C LEU A 174 4.90 -18.41 -11.43
N ASP A 175 5.80 -19.24 -11.98
CA ASP A 175 7.19 -18.85 -12.21
C ASP A 175 7.28 -17.81 -13.32
N ARG A 176 6.55 -18.01 -14.43
CA ARG A 176 6.47 -17.02 -15.51
C ARG A 176 5.72 -15.77 -15.05
N ALA A 177 4.65 -15.92 -14.26
CA ALA A 177 3.94 -14.78 -13.69
C ALA A 177 4.86 -13.93 -12.79
N ALA A 178 5.70 -14.58 -11.97
CA ALA A 178 6.67 -13.90 -11.11
C ALA A 178 7.74 -13.16 -11.92
N ALA A 179 8.23 -13.76 -13.01
CA ALA A 179 9.26 -13.18 -13.87
C ALA A 179 8.80 -11.89 -14.59
N LEU A 180 7.48 -11.70 -14.78
CA LEU A 180 6.91 -10.51 -15.38
C LEU A 180 6.62 -9.38 -14.37
N LEU A 181 6.68 -9.66 -13.07
CA LEU A 181 6.37 -8.63 -12.07
C LEU A 181 7.36 -7.47 -12.17
N PRO A 182 6.89 -6.22 -11.95
CA PRO A 182 7.79 -5.09 -11.79
C PRO A 182 8.84 -5.40 -10.70
N PRO A 183 10.13 -5.09 -10.92
CA PRO A 183 11.22 -5.47 -10.01
C PRO A 183 11.26 -4.56 -8.77
N GLU A 184 10.24 -4.67 -7.94
CA GLU A 184 10.07 -3.91 -6.70
C GLU A 184 11.09 -4.32 -5.64
N ARG A 185 11.93 -3.36 -5.26
CA ARG A 185 12.97 -3.53 -4.24
C ARG A 185 12.73 -2.57 -3.07
N PRO A 186 13.32 -2.81 -1.89
CA PRO A 186 13.21 -1.90 -0.76
C PRO A 186 13.54 -0.46 -1.18
N TYR A 187 12.64 0.48 -0.89
CA TYR A 187 12.79 1.88 -1.19
C TYR A 187 13.58 2.56 -0.06
N PRO A 188 14.67 3.28 -0.37
CA PRO A 188 15.53 3.87 0.65
C PRO A 188 14.82 5.03 1.35
N VAL A 189 14.35 4.76 2.57
CA VAL A 189 13.72 5.75 3.45
C VAL A 189 14.51 6.05 4.70
N ALA A 190 15.75 5.55 4.81
CA ALA A 190 16.57 5.73 6.02
C ALA A 190 16.87 7.20 6.33
N GLU A 191 16.93 8.05 5.30
CA GLU A 191 17.11 9.51 5.44
C GLU A 191 15.80 10.25 5.72
N LEU A 192 14.65 9.56 5.65
CA LEU A 192 13.36 10.10 6.01
C LEU A 192 13.08 9.73 7.47
N ASP A 193 12.94 10.73 8.34
CA ASP A 193 12.36 10.48 9.66
C ASP A 193 10.89 10.07 9.47
N LEU A 194 10.62 8.77 9.58
CA LEU A 194 9.29 8.15 9.47
C LEU A 194 8.83 7.56 10.81
N SER A 195 9.41 8.02 11.93
CA SER A 195 9.04 7.57 13.27
C SER A 195 7.56 7.84 13.59
N HIS A 196 6.96 8.87 12.99
CA HIS A 196 5.52 9.17 13.08
C HIS A 196 4.61 8.25 12.24
N LEU A 197 5.19 7.34 11.44
CA LEU A 197 4.45 6.43 10.53
C LEU A 197 4.74 4.95 10.81
N THR A 198 5.73 4.66 11.64
CA THR A 198 6.17 3.29 11.95
C THR A 198 6.45 3.16 13.44
N PRO A 199 5.98 2.08 14.10
CA PRO A 199 6.38 1.79 15.46
C PRO A 199 7.90 1.68 15.54
N PRO A 200 8.51 2.08 16.66
CA PRO A 200 9.91 1.80 16.90
C PRO A 200 10.14 0.29 16.74
N ALA A 201 11.26 -0.07 16.10
CA ALA A 201 11.65 -1.47 15.99
C ALA A 201 11.68 -2.07 17.41
N ALA A 202 11.00 -3.20 17.61
CA ALA A 202 11.06 -3.89 18.90
C ALA A 202 12.54 -4.17 19.19
N ALA A 203 13.07 -3.57 20.26
CA ALA A 203 14.39 -3.92 20.76
C ALA A 203 14.37 -5.43 20.98
N GLY A 204 15.21 -6.16 20.26
CA GLY A 204 15.27 -7.62 20.35
C GLY A 204 15.54 -8.02 21.79
N GLY A 205 14.49 -8.39 22.51
CA GLY A 205 14.58 -8.89 23.86
C GLY A 205 15.25 -10.25 23.84
N SER A 206 16.57 -10.27 24.02
CA SER A 206 17.25 -11.44 24.57
C SER A 206 16.79 -11.56 26.02
N ALA A 207 15.77 -12.37 26.25
CA ALA A 207 15.41 -12.85 27.58
C ALA A 207 15.38 -14.37 27.54
N ALA A 208 16.39 -14.94 28.19
CA ALA A 208 16.60 -16.35 28.39
C ALA A 208 15.33 -17.06 28.89
N HIS A 209 15.08 -18.24 28.33
CA HIS A 209 14.17 -19.22 28.92
C HIS A 209 14.70 -19.62 30.30
N THR A 210 14.09 -19.09 31.36
CA THR A 210 14.10 -19.74 32.67
C THR A 210 12.87 -20.62 32.75
N SER A 211 13.10 -21.93 32.66
CA SER A 211 12.09 -22.96 32.87
C SER A 211 11.61 -22.94 34.31
N ALA A 212 10.32 -22.69 34.53
CA ALA A 212 9.63 -23.07 35.75
C ALA A 212 8.37 -23.85 35.38
N SER A 213 8.42 -25.14 35.66
CA SER A 213 7.33 -26.12 35.54
C SER A 213 6.25 -25.82 36.58
N VAL A 214 4.99 -25.67 36.15
CA VAL A 214 3.81 -25.97 36.98
C VAL A 214 2.73 -26.63 36.13
N ALA A 215 2.18 -27.71 36.68
CA ALA A 215 1.30 -28.68 36.06
C ALA A 215 -0.12 -28.17 35.73
N SER A 216 -0.72 -28.83 34.73
CA SER A 216 -2.13 -28.73 34.31
C SER A 216 -3.05 -29.57 35.23
N PRO A 217 -4.35 -29.25 35.28
CA PRO A 217 -5.32 -30.31 35.06
C PRO A 217 -6.40 -29.97 34.03
N ALA A 218 -6.83 -31.01 33.33
CA ALA A 218 -7.82 -31.03 32.27
C ALA A 218 -9.28 -30.92 32.78
N ARG A 219 -10.16 -30.29 31.98
CA ARG A 219 -11.32 -30.98 31.37
C ARG A 219 -12.16 -30.12 30.39
N ALA A 220 -12.45 -30.79 29.26
CA ALA A 220 -13.73 -30.89 28.54
C ALA A 220 -14.41 -29.68 27.85
N SER A 221 -14.33 -29.71 26.51
CA SER A 221 -15.45 -29.79 25.55
C SER A 221 -16.61 -28.77 25.64
N ARG A 222 -16.74 -27.94 24.59
CA ARG A 222 -17.94 -27.90 23.71
C ARG A 222 -17.64 -27.18 22.39
N ARG A 223 -18.21 -27.73 21.32
CA ARG A 223 -18.24 -27.21 19.94
C ARG A 223 -19.08 -25.93 19.84
N ALA A 224 -18.69 -25.02 18.96
CA ALA A 224 -19.63 -24.27 18.11
C ALA A 224 -18.90 -23.67 16.90
N ASN A 225 -19.50 -23.88 15.73
CA ASN A 225 -19.13 -23.32 14.42
C ASN A 225 -19.18 -21.79 14.41
N GLY A 226 -18.35 -21.17 13.58
CA GLY A 226 -18.49 -19.75 13.24
C GLY A 226 -17.30 -19.23 12.43
N VAL A 227 -17.23 -19.59 11.14
CA VAL A 227 -16.36 -18.90 10.19
C VAL A 227 -16.99 -17.53 9.92
N ALA A 228 -16.54 -16.51 10.64
CA ALA A 228 -16.86 -15.12 10.35
C ALA A 228 -15.80 -14.58 9.38
N ALA A 229 -16.21 -14.39 8.14
CA ALA A 229 -15.48 -13.62 7.15
C ALA A 229 -15.28 -12.19 7.66
N ALA A 230 -14.03 -11.73 7.73
CA ALA A 230 -13.73 -10.31 7.96
C ALA A 230 -14.14 -9.54 6.69
N GLN A 231 -15.34 -8.96 6.74
CA GLN A 231 -15.85 -8.01 5.77
C GLN A 231 -15.02 -6.73 5.81
N ASP A 232 -14.48 -6.38 4.66
CA ASP A 232 -14.62 -5.07 4.00
C ASP A 232 -14.73 -3.86 4.95
N CYS A 233 -13.59 -3.26 5.26
CA CYS A 233 -13.51 -1.92 5.84
C CYS A 233 -12.51 -1.13 5.00
N GLY A 234 -13.01 -0.51 3.92
CA GLY A 234 -12.17 0.27 3.03
C GLY A 234 -12.89 0.96 1.89
N GLU A 235 -14.21 1.21 1.99
CA GLU A 235 -14.91 2.01 0.99
C GLU A 235 -16.22 2.58 1.54
N GLN A 236 -16.14 3.35 2.64
CA GLN A 236 -17.22 4.25 3.08
C GLN A 236 -16.72 5.22 4.17
N ALA A 237 -17.18 6.48 4.09
CA ALA A 237 -16.61 7.69 4.70
C ALA A 237 -15.29 8.10 4.00
N TRP A 238 -15.21 9.19 3.24
CA TRP A 238 -15.63 10.56 3.58
C TRP A 238 -16.02 11.30 2.29
N GLY A 239 -17.12 12.06 2.35
CA GLY A 239 -17.47 13.08 1.37
C GLY A 239 -16.71 14.37 1.61
#